data_AF-A0A1I4Y6X7-F1
#
_entry.id   AF-A0A1I4Y6X7-F1
#
_cell.length_a   1.000
_cell.length_b   1.000
_cell.length_c   1.000
_cell.angle_alpha   90.00
_cell.angle_beta   90.00
_cell.angle_gamma   90.00
#
_symmetry.space_group_name_H-M   'P 1'
#
loop_
_entity.id
_entity.type
_entity.pdbx_description
1 polymer ?
#
loop_
_entity_poly.entity_id
_entity_poly.type
_entity_poly.pdbx_seq_one_letter_code
_entity_poly.pdbx_strand_id
1 'polypeptide(L)'
;MSDSKQSLQRGLEARHIELIALGGTIGVGLFMGSASTLKWAGPSVLLAYIIAGLFVFFIMRSMGEMLFLEPVTGSFAAFGHKYLSPYWGYLTAWGYWFMWVSVGISEITAVGVYAEFWFPELPQWIPALVAVGLVALANLAAVRLYGELEFWFAMIKVTTIIVMILIGIGLIFFGLGNDWQPIGLDNLTSHGGFFSGGWKGFLFALCIVVASYQGVELVGITAGEAKNPQVTLKKAINNILWRILIFYVGAIFIVVTLFPWTEIGTHGSPFVMIFAKVGIVSAAAVINFVVLTAALSGCNSGMYSGGRMLYALAQNRQLPASLLKLSKNGVPVRCIAITIGCLIAGSSLNYLIPNPKAVFVYVYSASVLPGMVPWFVILVSQLNFRKHHEEALKQHRFKSILFPYINYLTLIFLCCVLVGMAINPDTRFSLIVGGAFLLIVSSIYWLNKLFSQKKSI
;
A
#
# COMPACT_ATOMS: atom_id res chain seq x y z
N MET A 1 -13.16 -37.46 19.24
CA MET A 1 -13.03 -35.98 19.35
C MET A 1 -12.66 -35.47 17.97
N SER A 2 -13.48 -34.61 17.38
CA SER A 2 -13.33 -34.16 16.00
C SER A 2 -12.06 -33.33 15.83
N ASP A 3 -11.13 -33.79 14.99
CA ASP A 3 -10.02 -33.01 14.45
C ASP A 3 -10.60 -31.84 13.63
N SER A 4 -10.91 -30.72 14.29
CA SER A 4 -11.10 -29.47 13.59
C SER A 4 -9.74 -29.08 13.02
N LYS A 5 -9.55 -29.24 11.71
CA LYS A 5 -8.41 -28.64 11.00
C LYS A 5 -8.32 -27.18 11.43
N GLN A 6 -7.29 -26.83 12.20
CA GLN A 6 -7.06 -25.46 12.63
C GLN A 6 -6.94 -24.58 11.37
N SER A 7 -7.93 -23.75 11.15
CA SER A 7 -7.99 -22.79 10.05
C SER A 7 -7.95 -21.38 10.62
N LEU A 8 -7.49 -20.43 9.82
CA LEU A 8 -7.48 -19.03 10.21
C LEU A 8 -8.90 -18.59 10.59
N GLN A 9 -9.05 -17.89 11.72
CA GLN A 9 -10.36 -17.41 12.15
C GLN A 9 -10.88 -16.33 11.21
N ARG A 10 -12.13 -16.50 10.75
CA ARG A 10 -12.89 -15.50 10.00
C ARG A 10 -13.61 -14.58 10.98
N GLY A 11 -12.95 -13.50 11.39
CA GLY A 11 -13.47 -12.56 12.40
C GLY A 11 -13.85 -11.17 11.86
N LEU A 12 -13.71 -10.92 10.57
CA LEU A 12 -13.96 -9.61 9.96
C LEU A 12 -15.43 -9.47 9.51
N GLU A 13 -16.06 -8.39 9.93
CA GLU A 13 -17.40 -8.02 9.48
C GLU A 13 -17.33 -7.23 8.16
N ALA A 14 -18.44 -7.14 7.42
CA ALA A 14 -18.48 -6.40 6.16
C ALA A 14 -18.02 -4.93 6.31
N ARG A 15 -18.37 -4.27 7.43
CA ARG A 15 -17.89 -2.93 7.77
C ARG A 15 -16.38 -2.85 7.95
N HIS A 16 -15.78 -3.86 8.59
CA HIS A 16 -14.33 -3.95 8.75
C HIS A 16 -13.68 -4.13 7.38
N ILE A 17 -14.22 -5.00 6.53
CA ILE A 17 -13.68 -5.23 5.18
C ILE A 17 -13.74 -3.96 4.33
N GLU A 18 -14.85 -3.24 4.35
CA GLU A 18 -15.00 -1.99 3.59
C GLU A 18 -14.03 -0.90 4.06
N LEU A 19 -13.81 -0.81 5.37
CA LEU A 19 -12.91 0.19 5.96
C LEU A 19 -11.43 -0.21 5.93
N ILE A 20 -11.08 -1.49 6.07
CA ILE A 20 -9.72 -1.99 5.78
C ILE A 20 -9.38 -1.68 4.33
N ALA A 21 -10.34 -1.88 3.43
CA ALA A 21 -10.17 -1.53 2.03
C ALA A 21 -9.99 0.00 1.83
N LEU A 22 -10.60 0.85 2.68
CA LEU A 22 -10.52 2.32 2.58
C LEU A 22 -9.24 2.86 3.23
N GLY A 23 -8.98 2.46 4.47
CA GLY A 23 -7.91 2.94 5.33
C GLY A 23 -6.59 2.26 5.05
N GLY A 24 -6.58 0.96 4.76
CA GLY A 24 -5.34 0.19 4.55
C GLY A 24 -4.57 0.61 3.30
N THR A 25 -5.20 1.33 2.38
CA THR A 25 -4.53 1.91 1.20
C THR A 25 -4.00 3.32 1.49
N ILE A 26 -4.67 4.07 2.36
CA ILE A 26 -4.28 5.44 2.73
C ILE A 26 -3.23 5.37 3.86
N GLY A 27 -1.97 5.27 3.46
CA GLY A 27 -0.80 5.29 4.36
C GLY A 27 0.00 6.59 4.28
N VAL A 28 1.19 6.60 4.88
CA VAL A 28 2.09 7.77 4.85
C VAL A 28 2.66 8.05 3.46
N GLY A 29 2.52 7.14 2.49
CA GLY A 29 2.85 7.39 1.08
C GLY A 29 2.16 8.65 0.53
N LEU A 30 0.88 8.86 0.89
CA LEU A 30 0.17 10.09 0.52
C LEU A 30 0.66 11.30 1.31
N PHE A 31 0.91 11.17 2.61
CA PHE A 31 1.21 12.31 3.49
C PHE A 31 2.67 12.80 3.42
N MET A 32 3.61 11.86 3.50
CA MET A 32 5.05 12.10 3.46
C MET A 32 5.61 11.93 2.04
N GLY A 33 5.16 10.91 1.30
CA GLY A 33 5.63 10.64 -0.06
C GLY A 33 5.19 11.69 -1.08
N SER A 34 4.05 12.36 -0.87
CA SER A 34 3.60 13.43 -1.75
C SER A 34 4.56 14.61 -1.81
N ALA A 35 5.24 14.95 -0.72
CA ALA A 35 6.21 16.05 -0.73
C ALA A 35 7.36 15.78 -1.72
N SER A 36 7.87 14.54 -1.76
CA SER A 36 8.91 14.13 -2.71
C SER A 36 8.38 14.12 -4.15
N THR A 37 7.19 13.58 -4.39
CA THR A 37 6.63 13.51 -5.75
C THR A 37 6.24 14.87 -6.30
N LEU A 38 5.75 15.77 -5.45
CA LEU A 38 5.51 17.18 -5.77
C LEU A 38 6.80 17.90 -6.13
N LYS A 39 7.87 17.70 -5.35
CA LYS A 39 9.17 18.29 -5.64
C LYS A 39 9.74 17.83 -6.98
N TRP A 40 9.51 16.57 -7.36
CA TRP A 40 10.01 16.03 -8.63
C TRP A 40 9.16 16.42 -9.84
N ALA A 41 7.83 16.34 -9.75
CA ALA A 41 6.94 16.49 -10.91
C ALA A 41 6.25 17.86 -10.99
N GLY A 42 6.23 18.62 -9.89
CA GLY A 42 5.39 19.80 -9.75
C GLY A 42 3.90 19.46 -9.89
N PRO A 43 3.08 20.34 -10.49
CA PRO A 43 1.64 20.13 -10.63
C PRO A 43 1.27 18.85 -11.42
N SER A 44 2.14 18.41 -12.35
CA SER A 44 1.92 17.17 -13.11
C SER A 44 1.85 15.89 -12.26
N VAL A 45 2.22 15.96 -10.98
CA VAL A 45 1.99 14.86 -10.03
C VAL A 45 0.52 14.46 -9.95
N LEU A 46 -0.41 15.41 -10.18
CA LEU A 46 -1.84 15.13 -10.22
C LEU A 46 -2.17 14.07 -11.29
N LEU A 47 -1.58 14.23 -12.48
CA LEU A 47 -1.72 13.28 -13.57
C LEU A 47 -1.05 11.95 -13.22
N ALA A 48 0.04 11.95 -12.46
CA ALA A 48 0.70 10.73 -12.02
C ALA A 48 -0.22 9.91 -11.11
N TYR A 49 -0.91 10.55 -10.15
CA TYR A 49 -1.91 9.90 -9.29
C TYR A 49 -3.11 9.36 -10.07
N ILE A 50 -3.61 10.11 -11.06
CA ILE A 50 -4.72 9.68 -11.93
C ILE A 50 -4.31 8.44 -12.75
N ILE A 51 -3.18 8.50 -13.44
CA ILE A 51 -2.72 7.43 -14.34
C ILE A 51 -2.37 6.18 -13.53
N ALA A 52 -1.60 6.31 -12.46
CA ALA A 52 -1.27 5.17 -11.61
C ALA A 52 -2.51 4.54 -10.98
N GLY A 53 -3.44 5.37 -10.48
CA GLY A 53 -4.70 4.89 -9.93
C GLY A 53 -5.56 4.15 -10.97
N LEU A 54 -5.61 4.65 -12.21
CA LEU A 54 -6.32 3.97 -13.30
C LEU A 54 -5.73 2.58 -13.59
N PHE A 55 -4.41 2.45 -13.66
CA PHE A 55 -3.77 1.15 -13.88
C PHE A 55 -3.94 0.20 -12.70
N VAL A 56 -3.89 0.72 -11.47
CA VAL A 56 -4.22 -0.04 -10.26
C VAL A 56 -5.66 -0.54 -10.30
N PHE A 57 -6.61 0.29 -10.75
CA PHE A 57 -7.98 -0.15 -10.95
C PHE A 57 -8.08 -1.32 -11.95
N PHE A 58 -7.33 -1.29 -13.06
CA PHE A 58 -7.31 -2.42 -13.99
C PHE A 58 -6.73 -3.70 -13.39
N ILE A 59 -5.68 -3.60 -12.57
CA ILE A 59 -5.12 -4.74 -11.82
C ILE A 59 -6.18 -5.32 -10.89
N MET A 60 -6.84 -4.46 -10.11
CA MET A 60 -7.86 -4.86 -9.14
C MET A 60 -9.09 -5.44 -9.83
N ARG A 61 -9.50 -4.89 -10.96
CA ARG A 61 -10.57 -5.43 -11.78
C ARG A 61 -10.24 -6.84 -12.28
N SER A 62 -9.00 -7.05 -12.68
CA SER A 62 -8.50 -8.35 -13.16
C SER A 62 -8.44 -9.40 -12.06
N MET A 63 -7.94 -9.03 -10.89
CA MET A 63 -8.01 -9.87 -9.70
C MET A 63 -9.45 -10.20 -9.31
N GLY A 64 -10.33 -9.20 -9.36
CA GLY A 64 -11.73 -9.36 -9.01
C GLY A 64 -12.50 -10.28 -9.94
N GLU A 65 -12.21 -10.28 -11.25
CA GLU A 65 -12.82 -11.24 -12.17
C GLU A 65 -12.50 -12.68 -11.76
N MET A 66 -11.24 -12.96 -11.40
CA MET A 66 -10.83 -14.29 -10.96
C MET A 66 -11.46 -14.66 -9.61
N LEU A 67 -11.42 -13.75 -8.62
CA LEU A 67 -12.01 -13.97 -7.29
C LEU A 67 -13.53 -14.09 -7.30
N PHE A 68 -14.22 -13.51 -8.29
CA PHE A 68 -15.67 -13.60 -8.41
C PHE A 68 -16.11 -15.04 -8.73
N LEU A 69 -15.33 -15.74 -9.55
CA LEU A 69 -15.57 -17.14 -9.90
C LEU A 69 -14.94 -18.11 -8.89
N GLU A 70 -13.73 -17.80 -8.42
CA GLU A 70 -12.98 -18.63 -7.46
C GLU A 70 -12.59 -17.84 -6.19
N PRO A 71 -13.49 -17.71 -5.21
CA PRO A 71 -13.17 -17.08 -3.94
C PRO A 71 -12.20 -17.96 -3.14
N VAL A 72 -10.93 -17.57 -3.05
CA VAL A 72 -9.89 -18.31 -2.32
C VAL A 72 -9.30 -17.48 -1.18
N THR A 73 -9.11 -18.10 -0.01
CA THR A 73 -8.53 -17.44 1.18
C THR A 73 -7.01 -17.31 1.13
N GLY A 74 -6.35 -17.92 0.13
CA GLY A 74 -4.89 -17.88 -0.09
C GLY A 74 -4.39 -16.66 -0.87
N SER A 75 -5.24 -15.65 -1.06
CA SER A 75 -4.95 -14.43 -1.84
C SER A 75 -4.66 -14.70 -3.33
N PHE A 76 -4.29 -13.64 -4.05
CA PHE A 76 -3.80 -13.65 -5.43
C PHE A 76 -2.55 -14.53 -5.64
N ALA A 77 -1.80 -14.88 -4.60
CA ALA A 77 -0.72 -15.86 -4.67
C ALA A 77 -1.21 -17.25 -5.09
N ALA A 78 -2.43 -17.63 -4.70
CA ALA A 78 -3.05 -18.88 -5.12
C ALA A 78 -3.29 -18.92 -6.65
N PHE A 79 -3.64 -17.80 -7.26
CA PHE A 79 -3.78 -17.71 -8.72
C PHE A 79 -2.44 -17.83 -9.45
N GLY A 80 -1.36 -17.30 -8.86
CA GLY A 80 -0.01 -17.52 -9.37
C GLY A 80 0.37 -19.00 -9.33
N HIS A 81 0.08 -19.67 -8.21
CA HIS A 81 0.33 -21.10 -8.05
C HIS A 81 -0.47 -21.94 -9.07
N LYS A 82 -1.76 -21.65 -9.24
CA LYS A 82 -2.69 -22.45 -10.05
C LYS A 82 -2.57 -22.20 -11.56
N TYR A 83 -2.48 -20.94 -11.99
CA TYR A 83 -2.56 -20.57 -13.41
C TYR A 83 -1.19 -20.25 -14.06
N LEU A 84 -0.10 -20.27 -13.30
CA LEU A 84 1.26 -20.11 -13.84
C LEU A 84 2.14 -21.28 -13.42
N SER A 85 2.56 -21.33 -12.15
CA SER A 85 3.31 -22.44 -11.55
C SER A 85 3.48 -22.24 -10.04
N PRO A 86 3.85 -23.30 -9.29
CA PRO A 86 4.14 -23.18 -7.85
C PRO A 86 5.20 -22.12 -7.49
N TYR A 87 6.14 -21.86 -8.40
CA TYR A 87 7.16 -20.82 -8.26
C TYR A 87 6.55 -19.42 -8.22
N TRP A 88 5.57 -19.12 -9.08
CA TRP A 88 4.95 -17.80 -9.12
C TRP A 88 4.12 -17.54 -7.87
N GLY A 89 3.43 -18.55 -7.34
CA GLY A 89 2.78 -18.45 -6.03
C GLY A 89 3.76 -18.15 -4.90
N TYR A 90 4.92 -18.82 -4.89
CA TYR A 90 6.01 -18.58 -3.93
C TYR A 90 6.58 -17.16 -4.04
N LEU A 91 6.91 -16.72 -5.27
CA LEU A 91 7.52 -15.42 -5.51
C LEU A 91 6.56 -14.29 -5.16
N THR A 92 5.27 -14.43 -5.50
CA THR A 92 4.21 -13.49 -5.09
C THR A 92 4.12 -13.39 -3.58
N ALA A 93 4.16 -14.51 -2.86
CA ALA A 93 4.07 -14.49 -1.41
C ALA A 93 5.28 -13.80 -0.76
N TRP A 94 6.50 -14.11 -1.19
CA TRP A 94 7.70 -13.43 -0.69
C TRP A 94 7.76 -11.96 -1.07
N GLY A 95 7.44 -11.63 -2.33
CA GLY A 95 7.42 -10.24 -2.80
C GLY A 95 6.43 -9.40 -2.01
N TYR A 96 5.25 -9.96 -1.72
CA TYR A 96 4.24 -9.30 -0.91
C TYR A 96 4.64 -9.15 0.56
N TRP A 97 5.25 -10.17 1.15
CA TRP A 97 5.76 -10.09 2.51
C TRP A 97 6.85 -9.01 2.64
N PHE A 98 7.81 -8.99 1.72
CA PHE A 98 8.88 -8.00 1.70
C PHE A 98 8.35 -6.58 1.49
N MET A 99 7.37 -6.41 0.61
CA MET A 99 6.68 -5.14 0.42
C MET A 99 6.11 -4.64 1.76
N TRP A 100 5.36 -5.47 2.49
CA TRP A 100 4.79 -5.08 3.79
C TRP A 100 5.83 -4.80 4.87
N VAL A 101 6.95 -5.55 4.89
CA VAL A 101 8.06 -5.26 5.80
C VAL A 101 8.68 -3.90 5.47
N SER A 102 8.96 -3.64 4.19
CA SER A 102 9.55 -2.38 3.74
C SER A 102 8.64 -1.19 4.01
N VAL A 103 7.36 -1.28 3.62
CA VAL A 103 6.35 -0.26 3.92
C VAL A 103 6.26 -0.07 5.44
N GLY A 104 6.15 -1.14 6.23
CA GLY A 104 6.09 -1.03 7.68
C GLY A 104 7.29 -0.33 8.31
N ILE A 105 8.51 -0.56 7.81
CA ILE A 105 9.70 0.19 8.27
C ILE A 105 9.55 1.68 7.94
N SER A 106 9.10 2.02 6.73
CA SER A 106 8.82 3.41 6.34
C SER A 106 7.73 4.07 7.18
N GLU A 107 6.69 3.33 7.56
CA GLU A 107 5.63 3.80 8.46
C GLU A 107 6.20 4.09 9.86
N ILE A 108 7.09 3.22 10.37
CA ILE A 108 7.77 3.43 11.65
C ILE A 108 8.68 4.67 11.61
N THR A 109 9.41 4.88 10.50
CA THR A 109 10.17 6.10 10.28
C THR A 109 9.27 7.34 10.33
N ALA A 110 8.09 7.27 9.69
CA ALA A 110 7.13 8.36 9.73
C ALA A 110 6.62 8.63 11.16
N VAL A 111 6.33 7.59 11.95
CA VAL A 111 5.98 7.76 13.37
C VAL A 111 7.05 8.55 14.12
N GLY A 112 8.32 8.20 13.93
CA GLY A 112 9.44 8.92 14.54
C GLY A 112 9.46 10.39 14.15
N VAL A 113 9.40 10.68 12.85
CA VAL A 113 9.45 12.05 12.31
C VAL A 113 8.27 12.91 12.76
N TYR A 114 7.04 12.38 12.74
CA TYR A 114 5.86 13.15 13.11
C TYR A 114 5.67 13.27 14.63
N ALA A 115 6.28 12.39 15.43
CA ALA A 115 6.29 12.50 16.89
C ALA A 115 7.17 13.65 17.40
N GLU A 116 8.19 14.06 16.64
CA GLU A 116 9.06 15.21 16.98
C GLU A 116 8.27 16.50 17.18
N PHE A 117 7.10 16.63 16.55
CA PHE A 117 6.24 17.79 16.72
C PHE A 117 5.84 18.04 18.19
N TRP A 118 5.56 16.97 18.95
CA TRP A 118 5.24 17.08 20.39
C TRP A 118 6.43 16.78 21.29
N PHE A 119 7.32 15.89 20.84
CA PHE A 119 8.43 15.38 21.64
C PHE A 119 9.77 15.57 20.90
N PRO A 120 10.22 16.82 20.67
CA PRO A 120 11.41 17.10 19.85
C PRO A 120 12.71 16.60 20.48
N GLU A 121 12.76 16.50 21.82
CA GLU A 121 13.93 16.00 22.55
C GLU A 121 13.95 14.46 22.63
N LEU A 122 12.84 13.80 22.27
CA LEU A 122 12.72 12.36 22.39
C LEU A 122 13.36 11.68 21.16
N PRO A 123 14.35 10.79 21.34
CA PRO A 123 14.92 10.04 20.23
C PRO A 123 13.84 9.30 19.42
N GLN A 124 13.87 9.39 18.10
CA GLN A 124 12.84 8.86 17.18
C GLN A 124 12.51 7.36 17.38
N TRP A 125 13.41 6.55 17.96
CA TRP A 125 13.22 5.11 18.16
C TRP A 125 12.22 4.83 19.26
N ILE A 126 12.10 5.72 20.25
CA ILE A 126 11.18 5.53 21.35
C ILE A 126 9.73 5.55 20.85
N PRO A 127 9.24 6.62 20.18
CA PRO A 127 7.87 6.62 19.65
C PRO A 127 7.66 5.52 18.60
N ALA A 128 8.68 5.22 17.78
CA ALA A 128 8.66 4.09 16.85
C ALA A 128 8.44 2.72 17.54
N LEU A 129 9.21 2.41 18.58
CA LEU A 129 9.08 1.15 19.33
C LEU A 129 7.73 1.07 20.07
N VAL A 130 7.28 2.19 20.65
CA VAL A 130 5.97 2.25 21.30
C VAL A 130 4.86 1.96 20.29
N ALA A 131 4.91 2.58 19.11
CA ALA A 131 3.95 2.34 18.03
C ALA A 131 3.95 0.88 17.56
N VAL A 132 5.12 0.30 17.30
CA VAL A 132 5.26 -1.12 16.93
C VAL A 132 4.71 -2.02 18.03
N GLY A 133 5.04 -1.74 19.30
CA GLY A 133 4.58 -2.49 20.45
C GLY A 133 3.05 -2.49 20.59
N LEU A 134 2.42 -1.33 20.45
CA LEU A 134 0.95 -1.19 20.51
C LEU A 134 0.27 -2.01 19.42
N VAL A 135 0.74 -1.88 18.17
CA VAL A 135 0.17 -2.60 17.03
C VAL A 135 0.45 -4.10 17.10
N ALA A 136 1.63 -4.49 17.57
CA ALA A 136 2.00 -5.88 17.78
C ALA A 136 1.09 -6.55 18.82
N LEU A 137 0.86 -5.90 19.96
CA LEU A 137 -0.04 -6.40 21.00
C LEU A 137 -1.46 -6.61 20.46
N ALA A 138 -1.95 -5.67 19.65
CA ALA A 138 -3.27 -5.79 19.04
C ALA A 138 -3.36 -6.97 18.06
N ASN A 139 -2.35 -7.13 17.19
CA ASN A 139 -2.30 -8.22 16.20
C ASN A 139 -2.12 -9.60 16.83
N LEU A 140 -1.40 -9.69 17.96
CA LEU A 140 -1.17 -10.94 18.67
C LEU A 140 -2.37 -11.37 19.52
N ALA A 141 -3.18 -10.41 20.00
CA ALA A 141 -4.34 -10.69 20.84
C ALA A 141 -5.51 -11.32 20.06
N ALA A 142 -6.03 -10.65 19.03
CA ALA A 142 -7.16 -11.15 18.25
C ALA A 142 -7.30 -10.46 16.89
N VAL A 143 -7.74 -11.22 15.88
CA VAL A 143 -8.08 -10.69 14.53
C VAL A 143 -9.18 -9.61 14.61
N ARG A 144 -10.10 -9.72 15.57
CA ARG A 144 -11.14 -8.70 15.77
C ARG A 144 -10.55 -7.36 16.22
N LEU A 145 -9.54 -7.37 17.10
CA LEU A 145 -8.92 -6.14 17.60
C LEU A 145 -8.16 -5.41 16.49
N TYR A 146 -7.51 -6.16 15.58
CA TYR A 146 -6.98 -5.62 14.33
C TYR A 146 -8.05 -4.86 13.52
N GLY A 147 -9.22 -5.48 13.32
CA GLY A 147 -10.30 -4.88 12.54
C GLY A 147 -10.92 -3.63 13.17
N GLU A 148 -11.07 -3.61 14.49
CA GLU A 148 -11.58 -2.45 15.23
C GLU A 148 -10.58 -1.28 15.23
N LEU A 149 -9.28 -1.54 15.44
CA LEU A 149 -8.27 -0.48 15.33
C LEU A 149 -8.25 0.13 13.92
N GLU A 150 -8.28 -0.73 12.90
CA GLU A 150 -8.26 -0.29 11.52
C GLU A 150 -9.52 0.51 11.16
N PHE A 151 -10.68 0.11 11.70
CA PHE A 151 -11.93 0.87 11.57
C PHE A 151 -11.74 2.32 12.04
N TRP A 152 -11.22 2.52 13.25
CA TRP A 152 -11.02 3.86 13.80
C TRP A 152 -9.94 4.65 13.08
N PHE A 153 -8.81 4.04 12.75
CA PHE A 153 -7.77 4.70 11.97
C PHE A 153 -8.26 5.12 10.58
N ALA A 154 -9.03 4.28 9.90
CA ALA A 154 -9.64 4.61 8.63
C ALA A 154 -10.63 5.78 8.75
N MET A 155 -11.47 5.80 9.78
CA MET A 155 -12.44 6.87 10.01
C MET A 155 -11.77 8.23 10.23
N ILE A 156 -10.69 8.28 11.01
CA ILE A 156 -9.92 9.50 11.25
C ILE A 156 -9.35 10.02 9.92
N LYS A 157 -8.65 9.18 9.17
CA LYS A 157 -8.03 9.52 7.88
C LYS A 157 -9.05 10.05 6.86
N VAL A 158 -10.11 9.28 6.63
CA VAL A 158 -11.14 9.60 5.62
C VAL A 158 -11.82 10.92 5.95
N THR A 159 -12.20 11.12 7.22
CA THR A 159 -12.86 12.35 7.67
C THR A 159 -11.95 13.56 7.46
N THR A 160 -10.67 13.46 7.87
CA THR A 160 -9.71 14.54 7.69
C THR A 160 -9.52 14.91 6.22
N ILE A 161 -9.38 13.93 5.33
CA ILE A 161 -9.20 14.22 3.90
C ILE A 161 -10.44 14.88 3.31
N ILE A 162 -11.65 14.43 3.67
CA ILE A 162 -12.89 15.06 3.20
C ILE A 162 -12.98 16.52 3.67
N VAL A 163 -12.75 16.77 4.97
CA VAL A 163 -12.77 18.13 5.54
C VAL A 163 -11.76 19.03 4.84
N MET A 164 -10.55 18.52 4.64
CA MET A 164 -9.48 19.23 3.94
C MET A 164 -9.86 19.58 2.50
N ILE A 165 -10.51 18.66 1.77
CA ILE A 165 -10.96 18.91 0.41
C ILE A 165 -12.03 20.01 0.40
N LEU A 166 -12.99 19.95 1.31
CA LEU A 166 -14.06 20.96 1.40
C LEU A 166 -13.49 22.35 1.73
N ILE A 167 -12.57 22.43 2.69
CA ILE A 167 -11.85 23.67 3.03
C ILE A 167 -11.09 24.19 1.82
N GLY A 168 -10.36 23.31 1.12
CA GLY A 168 -9.58 23.67 -0.05
C GLY A 168 -10.42 24.19 -1.20
N ILE A 169 -11.55 23.55 -1.51
CA ILE A 169 -12.53 24.03 -2.50
C ILE A 169 -13.04 25.42 -2.09
N GLY A 170 -13.34 25.61 -0.80
CA GLY A 170 -13.70 26.90 -0.20
C GLY A 170 -12.69 28.02 -0.49
N LEU A 171 -11.42 27.74 -0.21
CA LEU A 171 -10.30 28.67 -0.44
C LEU A 171 -10.07 28.95 -1.93
N ILE A 172 -10.11 27.93 -2.78
CA ILE A 172 -9.80 28.03 -4.22
C ILE A 172 -10.85 28.85 -4.95
N PHE A 173 -12.14 28.53 -4.76
CA PHE A 173 -13.23 29.09 -5.57
C PHE A 173 -13.94 30.27 -4.92
N PHE A 174 -13.95 30.35 -3.58
CA PHE A 174 -14.73 31.35 -2.84
C PHE A 174 -13.86 32.26 -1.97
N GLY A 175 -12.56 31.97 -1.80
CA GLY A 175 -11.67 32.74 -0.94
C GLY A 175 -12.00 32.65 0.55
N LEU A 176 -12.67 31.57 0.99
CA LEU A 176 -13.02 31.37 2.41
C LEU A 176 -11.75 31.31 3.27
N GLY A 177 -11.57 32.26 4.18
CA GLY A 177 -10.34 32.38 4.98
C GLY A 177 -9.16 33.03 4.25
N ASN A 178 -9.41 33.66 3.10
CA ASN A 178 -8.44 34.44 2.32
C ASN A 178 -9.07 35.77 1.87
N ASP A 179 -9.63 36.54 2.81
CA ASP A 179 -10.30 37.82 2.57
C ASP A 179 -11.36 37.81 1.46
N TRP A 180 -12.03 36.65 1.26
CA TRP A 180 -12.98 36.42 0.16
C TRP A 180 -12.38 36.61 -1.24
N GLN A 181 -11.05 36.56 -1.35
CA GLN A 181 -10.32 36.54 -2.61
C GLN A 181 -10.02 35.08 -2.99
N PRO A 182 -10.64 34.55 -4.06
CA PRO A 182 -10.37 33.20 -4.52
C PRO A 182 -8.90 33.06 -4.90
N ILE A 183 -8.25 32.00 -4.41
CA ILE A 183 -6.85 31.69 -4.78
C ILE A 183 -6.76 31.31 -6.27
N GLY A 184 -7.84 30.76 -6.82
CA GLY A 184 -7.88 30.36 -8.23
C GLY A 184 -7.02 29.14 -8.53
N LEU A 185 -6.70 28.94 -9.82
CA LEU A 185 -5.98 27.77 -10.32
C LEU A 185 -4.53 28.08 -10.74
N ASP A 186 -4.07 29.31 -10.51
CA ASP A 186 -2.84 29.85 -11.09
C ASP A 186 -1.58 29.07 -10.65
N ASN A 187 -1.55 28.56 -9.41
CA ASN A 187 -0.41 27.75 -8.94
C ASN A 187 -0.16 26.47 -9.76
N LEU A 188 -1.15 26.00 -10.54
CA LEU A 188 -0.97 24.85 -11.44
C LEU A 188 -0.06 25.14 -12.63
N THR A 189 0.14 26.40 -12.99
CA THR A 189 0.89 26.79 -14.20
C THR A 189 1.90 27.91 -13.98
N SER A 190 1.72 28.78 -12.98
CA SER A 190 2.54 29.98 -12.78
C SER A 190 4.00 29.72 -12.42
N HIS A 191 4.32 28.53 -11.90
CA HIS A 191 5.66 28.20 -11.40
C HIS A 191 6.43 27.23 -12.32
N GLY A 192 6.55 27.59 -13.60
CA GLY A 192 7.22 26.75 -14.61
C GLY A 192 6.30 25.79 -15.38
N GLY A 193 4.99 26.05 -15.39
CA GLY A 193 3.99 25.26 -16.12
C GLY A 193 3.52 24.01 -15.37
N PHE A 194 2.54 23.32 -15.95
CA PHE A 194 1.99 22.10 -15.34
C PHE A 194 3.01 20.96 -15.25
N PHE A 195 3.87 20.81 -16.27
CA PHE A 195 4.99 19.87 -16.29
C PHE A 195 6.30 20.57 -15.87
N SER A 196 6.32 21.25 -14.73
CA SER A 196 7.52 21.97 -14.27
C SER A 196 8.72 21.06 -13.99
N GLY A 197 8.48 19.81 -13.56
CA GLY A 197 9.50 18.76 -13.45
C GLY A 197 9.87 18.07 -14.78
N GLY A 198 9.22 18.46 -15.88
CA GLY A 198 9.29 17.78 -17.17
C GLY A 198 8.79 16.33 -17.14
N TRP A 199 8.91 15.64 -18.28
CA TRP A 199 8.55 14.22 -18.37
C TRP A 199 9.39 13.32 -17.46
N LYS A 200 10.64 13.71 -17.19
CA LYS A 200 11.53 12.99 -16.28
C LYS A 200 11.03 13.06 -14.83
N GLY A 201 10.70 14.25 -14.34
CA GLY A 201 10.14 14.44 -13.00
C GLY A 201 8.80 13.74 -12.82
N PHE A 202 7.94 13.81 -13.84
CA PHE A 202 6.69 13.05 -13.90
C PHE A 202 6.92 11.53 -13.77
N LEU A 203 7.86 10.97 -14.54
CA LEU A 203 8.20 9.56 -14.47
C LEU A 203 8.78 9.16 -13.09
N PHE A 204 9.55 10.04 -12.46
CA PHE A 204 10.09 9.82 -11.12
C PHE A 204 8.97 9.80 -10.07
N ALA A 205 8.00 10.70 -10.18
CA ALA A 205 6.84 10.72 -9.29
C ALA A 205 5.99 9.45 -9.40
N LEU A 206 5.80 8.89 -10.60
CA LEU A 206 5.05 7.65 -10.79
C LEU A 206 5.56 6.50 -9.91
N CYS A 207 6.86 6.46 -9.59
CA CYS A 207 7.45 5.42 -8.77
C CYS A 207 6.87 5.38 -7.34
N ILE A 208 6.87 6.52 -6.65
CA ILE A 208 6.30 6.64 -5.29
C ILE A 208 4.78 6.65 -5.32
N VAL A 209 4.18 7.26 -6.34
CA VAL A 209 2.71 7.28 -6.49
C VAL A 209 2.16 5.86 -6.64
N VAL A 210 2.79 5.02 -7.46
CA VAL A 210 2.39 3.61 -7.62
C VAL A 210 2.56 2.84 -6.31
N ALA A 211 3.66 3.08 -5.58
CA ALA A 211 3.86 2.53 -4.24
C ALA A 211 2.74 2.94 -3.27
N SER A 212 2.23 4.18 -3.39
CA SER A 212 1.15 4.73 -2.55
C SER A 212 -0.20 4.04 -2.73
N TYR A 213 -0.35 3.25 -3.79
CA TYR A 213 -1.52 2.40 -4.01
C TYR A 213 -1.30 0.93 -3.62
N GLN A 214 -0.11 0.55 -3.15
CA GLN A 214 0.08 -0.78 -2.56
C GLN A 214 -0.85 -0.96 -1.35
N GLY A 215 -1.29 -2.19 -1.10
CA GLY A 215 -2.29 -2.51 -0.09
C GLY A 215 -3.71 -2.56 -0.64
N VAL A 216 -3.99 -2.03 -1.85
CA VAL A 216 -5.32 -2.16 -2.49
C VAL A 216 -5.72 -3.61 -2.71
N GLU A 217 -4.75 -4.49 -2.96
CA GLU A 217 -4.98 -5.92 -3.11
C GLU A 217 -5.35 -6.65 -1.80
N LEU A 218 -5.22 -6.00 -0.64
CA LEU A 218 -5.72 -6.51 0.65
C LEU A 218 -7.24 -6.75 0.60
N VAL A 219 -7.95 -6.01 -0.26
CA VAL A 219 -9.35 -6.27 -0.58
C VAL A 219 -9.56 -7.69 -1.07
N GLY A 220 -8.66 -8.23 -1.89
CA GLY A 220 -8.77 -9.61 -2.39
C GLY A 220 -8.64 -10.65 -1.27
N ILE A 221 -7.74 -10.41 -0.30
CA ILE A 221 -7.53 -11.28 0.86
C ILE A 221 -8.78 -11.27 1.75
N THR A 222 -9.22 -10.08 2.14
CA THR A 222 -10.34 -9.88 3.07
C THR A 222 -11.69 -10.22 2.47
N ALA A 223 -11.93 -9.96 1.18
CA ALA A 223 -13.18 -10.31 0.52
C ALA A 223 -13.38 -11.82 0.41
N GLY A 224 -12.31 -12.61 0.28
CA GLY A 224 -12.37 -14.07 0.35
C GLY A 224 -12.80 -14.61 1.72
N GLU A 225 -12.68 -13.80 2.77
CA GLU A 225 -13.12 -14.12 4.14
C GLU A 225 -14.53 -13.62 4.46
N ALA A 226 -15.17 -12.85 3.56
CA ALA A 226 -16.49 -12.26 3.77
C ALA A 226 -17.63 -13.31 3.75
N LYS A 227 -18.76 -13.01 4.41
CA LYS A 227 -19.97 -13.85 4.35
C LYS A 227 -20.52 -14.00 2.92
N ASN A 228 -20.48 -12.91 2.14
CA ASN A 228 -20.91 -12.87 0.74
C ASN A 228 -19.77 -12.33 -0.13
N PRO A 229 -18.78 -13.17 -0.51
CA PRO A 229 -17.57 -12.73 -1.20
C PRO A 229 -17.84 -11.99 -2.50
N GLN A 230 -18.73 -12.50 -3.35
CA GLN A 230 -19.01 -11.90 -4.68
C GLN A 230 -19.57 -10.47 -4.60
N VAL A 231 -20.55 -10.24 -3.73
CA VAL A 231 -21.17 -8.92 -3.54
C VAL A 231 -20.16 -7.94 -2.93
N THR A 232 -19.46 -8.40 -1.88
CA THR A 232 -18.46 -7.61 -1.15
C THR A 232 -17.32 -7.21 -2.08
N LEU A 233 -16.79 -8.17 -2.85
CA LEU A 233 -15.73 -7.97 -3.83
C LEU A 233 -16.13 -6.98 -4.93
N LYS A 234 -17.31 -7.16 -5.54
CA LYS A 234 -17.82 -6.27 -6.59
C LYS A 234 -17.93 -4.82 -6.08
N LYS A 235 -18.51 -4.63 -4.89
CA LYS A 235 -18.65 -3.31 -4.27
C LYS A 235 -17.28 -2.70 -3.94
N ALA A 236 -16.41 -3.48 -3.29
CA ALA A 236 -15.09 -3.01 -2.87
C ALA A 236 -14.23 -2.57 -4.06
N ILE A 237 -14.17 -3.38 -5.14
CA ILE A 237 -13.37 -3.05 -6.34
C ILE A 237 -13.94 -1.85 -7.09
N ASN A 238 -15.25 -1.77 -7.29
CA ASN A 238 -15.85 -0.62 -7.98
C ASN A 238 -15.61 0.69 -7.20
N ASN A 239 -15.58 0.61 -5.87
CA ASN A 239 -15.31 1.77 -5.02
C ASN A 239 -13.85 2.21 -5.04
N ILE A 240 -12.91 1.42 -5.58
CA ILE A 240 -11.49 1.80 -5.68
C ILE A 240 -11.32 3.07 -6.52
N LEU A 241 -12.08 3.24 -7.61
CA LEU A 241 -12.02 4.46 -8.43
C LEU A 241 -12.38 5.71 -7.63
N TRP A 242 -13.48 5.67 -6.89
CA TRP A 242 -13.89 6.80 -6.04
C TRP A 242 -12.85 7.10 -4.96
N ARG A 243 -12.18 6.07 -4.42
CA ARG A 243 -11.12 6.23 -3.42
C ARG A 243 -9.89 6.92 -4.00
N ILE A 244 -9.46 6.49 -5.19
CA ILE A 244 -8.38 7.14 -5.94
C ILE A 244 -8.71 8.61 -6.21
N LEU A 245 -9.91 8.87 -6.76
CA LEU A 245 -10.31 10.22 -7.16
C LEU A 245 -10.45 11.16 -5.97
N ILE A 246 -11.07 10.71 -4.87
CA ILE A 246 -11.32 11.57 -3.72
C ILE A 246 -10.04 11.70 -2.87
N PHE A 247 -9.49 10.57 -2.40
CA PHE A 247 -8.48 10.61 -1.35
C PHE A 247 -7.08 10.93 -1.84
N TYR A 248 -6.75 10.58 -3.09
CA TYR A 248 -5.42 10.86 -3.64
C TYR A 248 -5.49 12.06 -4.57
N VAL A 249 -6.26 11.96 -5.66
CA VAL A 249 -6.33 13.01 -6.68
C VAL A 249 -6.91 14.28 -6.10
N GLY A 250 -8.03 14.21 -5.36
CA GLY A 250 -8.65 15.36 -4.71
C GLY A 250 -7.74 16.01 -3.68
N ALA A 251 -7.14 15.23 -2.78
CA ALA A 251 -6.21 15.75 -1.78
C ALA A 251 -4.99 16.46 -2.42
N ILE A 252 -4.39 15.84 -3.43
CA ILE A 252 -3.22 16.40 -4.13
C ILE A 252 -3.60 17.62 -4.94
N PHE A 253 -4.74 17.61 -5.63
CA PHE A 253 -5.28 18.75 -6.37
C PHE A 253 -5.38 19.99 -5.46
N ILE A 254 -5.94 19.83 -4.26
CA ILE A 254 -6.04 20.92 -3.29
C ILE A 254 -4.65 21.44 -2.90
N VAL A 255 -3.72 20.53 -2.59
CA VAL A 255 -2.35 20.91 -2.21
C VAL A 255 -1.64 21.71 -3.31
N VAL A 256 -1.64 21.24 -4.56
CA VAL A 256 -0.92 21.93 -5.68
C VAL A 256 -1.57 23.22 -6.13
N THR A 257 -2.86 23.38 -5.86
CA THR A 257 -3.61 24.57 -6.27
C THR A 257 -3.50 25.67 -5.22
N LEU A 258 -3.49 25.31 -3.94
CA LEU A 258 -3.45 26.28 -2.84
C LEU A 258 -2.07 26.91 -2.61
N PHE A 259 -1.01 26.16 -2.91
CA PHE A 259 0.37 26.55 -2.59
C PHE A 259 1.28 26.37 -3.82
N PRO A 260 2.22 27.30 -4.05
CA PRO A 260 3.29 27.11 -5.01
C PRO A 260 4.02 25.80 -4.74
N TRP A 261 4.19 24.95 -5.76
CA TRP A 261 4.86 23.66 -5.58
C TRP A 261 6.32 23.79 -5.12
N THR A 262 6.94 24.95 -5.36
CA THR A 262 8.30 25.31 -4.93
C THR A 262 8.43 25.51 -3.41
N GLU A 263 7.33 25.80 -2.72
CA GLU A 263 7.28 26.02 -1.27
C GLU A 263 6.78 24.78 -0.51
N ILE A 264 6.38 23.72 -1.23
CA ILE A 264 5.89 22.50 -0.59
C ILE A 264 7.05 21.73 0.04
N GLY A 265 6.92 21.45 1.34
CA GLY A 265 7.89 20.67 2.12
C GLY A 265 8.98 21.51 2.81
N THR A 266 8.98 22.83 2.62
CA THR A 266 9.89 23.75 3.36
C THR A 266 9.31 24.15 4.72
N HIS A 267 8.00 24.31 4.83
CA HIS A 267 7.28 24.74 6.04
C HIS A 267 6.51 23.61 6.74
N GLY A 268 7.00 22.37 6.62
CA GLY A 268 6.34 21.18 7.16
C GLY A 268 5.45 20.46 6.14
N SER A 269 4.48 19.67 6.62
CA SER A 269 3.62 18.87 5.75
C SER A 269 2.67 19.77 4.94
N PRO A 270 2.51 19.54 3.61
CA PRO A 270 1.57 20.30 2.79
C PRO A 270 0.13 20.25 3.31
N PHE A 271 -0.23 19.16 3.99
CA PHE A 271 -1.57 18.98 4.55
C PHE A 271 -1.79 19.83 5.81
N VAL A 272 -0.74 20.12 6.59
CA VAL A 272 -0.81 21.05 7.72
C VAL A 272 -1.10 22.47 7.23
N MET A 273 -0.44 22.87 6.13
CA MET A 273 -0.52 24.24 5.61
C MET A 273 -1.95 24.64 5.23
N ILE A 274 -2.77 23.71 4.73
CA ILE A 274 -4.16 23.96 4.36
C ILE A 274 -5.00 24.44 5.56
N PHE A 275 -4.91 23.71 6.68
CA PHE A 275 -5.66 24.05 7.89
C PHE A 275 -5.12 25.32 8.56
N ALA A 276 -3.81 25.53 8.50
CA ALA A 276 -3.18 26.76 9.01
C ALA A 276 -3.66 28.00 8.24
N LYS A 277 -3.88 27.88 6.92
CA LYS A 277 -4.33 28.99 6.06
C LYS A 277 -5.72 29.52 6.42
N VAL A 278 -6.60 28.66 6.96
CA VAL A 278 -7.92 29.06 7.47
C VAL A 278 -7.92 29.43 8.96
N GLY A 279 -6.74 29.65 9.56
CA GLY A 279 -6.61 30.14 10.93
C GLY A 279 -6.79 29.08 12.02
N ILE A 280 -6.77 27.78 11.68
CA ILE A 280 -6.85 26.72 12.69
C ILE A 280 -5.51 26.64 13.42
N VAL A 281 -5.44 27.22 14.62
CA VAL A 281 -4.23 27.31 15.45
C VAL A 281 -3.61 25.94 15.73
N SER A 282 -4.45 24.91 15.91
CA SER A 282 -4.03 23.53 16.15
C SER A 282 -3.85 22.69 14.89
N ALA A 283 -3.78 23.31 13.70
CA ALA A 283 -3.67 22.62 12.39
C ALA A 283 -2.52 21.62 12.36
N ALA A 284 -1.35 22.04 12.85
CA ALA A 284 -0.18 21.19 12.93
C ALA A 284 -0.44 19.97 13.82
N ALA A 285 -0.96 20.16 15.04
CA ALA A 285 -1.24 19.05 15.95
C ALA A 285 -2.25 18.05 15.36
N VAL A 286 -3.34 18.54 14.77
CA VAL A 286 -4.39 17.69 14.17
C VAL A 286 -3.83 16.85 13.04
N ILE A 287 -3.12 17.47 12.09
CA ILE A 287 -2.59 16.73 10.94
C ILE A 287 -1.46 15.79 11.33
N ASN A 288 -0.52 16.20 12.20
CA ASN A 288 0.50 15.27 12.70
C ASN A 288 -0.17 14.05 13.35
N PHE A 289 -1.28 14.24 14.07
CA PHE A 289 -1.98 13.14 14.74
C PHE A 289 -2.63 12.21 13.73
N VAL A 290 -3.29 12.77 12.71
CA VAL A 290 -3.87 12.01 11.61
C VAL A 290 -2.79 11.19 10.89
N VAL A 291 -1.62 11.78 10.63
CA VAL A 291 -0.52 11.04 9.97
C VAL A 291 0.04 9.93 10.87
N LEU A 292 0.14 10.14 12.18
CA LEU A 292 0.48 9.07 13.12
C LEU A 292 -0.53 7.90 13.07
N THR A 293 -1.84 8.20 13.02
CA THR A 293 -2.87 7.16 12.86
C THR A 293 -2.78 6.45 11.51
N ALA A 294 -2.41 7.17 10.44
CA ALA A 294 -2.14 6.58 9.13
C ALA A 294 -0.98 5.59 9.19
N ALA A 295 0.10 5.97 9.87
CA ALA A 295 1.28 5.14 10.02
C ALA A 295 1.03 3.87 10.85
N LEU A 296 0.32 4.02 11.97
CA LEU A 296 -0.09 2.89 12.80
C LEU A 296 -0.97 1.90 12.03
N SER A 297 -1.88 2.40 11.20
CA SER A 297 -2.72 1.58 10.32
C SER A 297 -1.93 0.84 9.24
N GLY A 298 -0.93 1.49 8.62
CA GLY A 298 -0.01 0.83 7.68
C GLY A 298 0.78 -0.30 8.34
N CYS A 299 1.35 -0.05 9.52
CA CYS A 299 2.01 -1.08 10.36
C CYS A 299 1.06 -2.23 10.71
N ASN A 300 -0.18 -1.91 11.10
CA ASN A 300 -1.20 -2.90 11.46
C ASN A 300 -1.53 -3.82 10.29
N SER A 301 -1.73 -3.25 9.11
CA SER A 301 -1.97 -4.00 7.87
C SER A 301 -0.76 -4.83 7.43
N GLY A 302 0.45 -4.30 7.61
CA GLY A 302 1.70 -5.01 7.32
C GLY A 302 1.94 -6.23 8.22
N MET A 303 1.71 -6.10 9.52
CA MET A 303 1.81 -7.24 10.46
C MET A 303 0.75 -8.31 10.17
N TYR A 304 -0.50 -7.89 9.93
CA TYR A 304 -1.60 -8.79 9.61
C TYR A 304 -1.38 -9.58 8.31
N SER A 305 -1.00 -8.87 7.25
CA SER A 305 -0.82 -9.43 5.91
C SER A 305 0.48 -10.21 5.80
N GLY A 306 1.56 -9.68 6.37
CA GLY A 306 2.86 -10.35 6.43
C GLY A 306 2.79 -11.69 7.17
N GLY A 307 2.11 -11.71 8.33
CA GLY A 307 1.88 -12.94 9.09
C GLY A 307 1.14 -14.02 8.28
N ARG A 308 0.11 -13.63 7.53
CA ARG A 308 -0.65 -14.54 6.65
C ARG A 308 0.16 -15.03 5.47
N MET A 309 1.00 -14.18 4.90
CA MET A 309 1.79 -14.56 3.74
C MET A 309 2.89 -15.57 4.09
N LEU A 310 3.55 -15.39 5.24
CA LEU A 310 4.46 -16.41 5.79
C LEU A 310 3.71 -17.71 6.15
N TYR A 311 2.50 -17.60 6.70
CA TYR A 311 1.68 -18.77 6.99
C TYR A 311 1.29 -19.52 5.70
N ALA A 312 0.94 -18.82 4.62
CA ALA A 312 0.65 -19.42 3.31
C ALA A 312 1.86 -20.14 2.71
N LEU A 313 3.06 -19.55 2.82
CA LEU A 313 4.32 -20.20 2.44
C LEU A 313 4.55 -21.49 3.24
N ALA A 314 4.28 -21.47 4.55
CA ALA A 314 4.38 -22.67 5.40
C ALA A 314 3.35 -23.75 5.01
N GLN A 315 2.13 -23.37 4.63
CA GLN A 315 1.10 -24.31 4.13
C GLN A 315 1.54 -25.02 2.86
N ASN A 316 2.26 -24.31 1.99
CA ASN A 316 2.83 -24.86 0.76
C ASN A 316 4.14 -25.62 0.99
N ARG A 317 4.52 -25.89 2.25
CA ARG A 317 5.78 -26.57 2.65
C ARG A 317 7.05 -25.84 2.19
N GLN A 318 6.95 -24.53 1.98
CA GLN A 318 8.07 -23.67 1.56
C GLN A 318 8.77 -23.00 2.75
N LEU A 319 8.18 -23.11 3.94
CA LEU A 319 8.74 -22.70 5.22
C LEU A 319 8.59 -23.83 6.25
N PRO A 320 9.38 -23.82 7.35
CA PRO A 320 9.29 -24.83 8.40
C PRO A 320 7.87 -25.04 8.93
N ALA A 321 7.49 -26.30 9.18
CA ALA A 321 6.17 -26.66 9.71
C ALA A 321 5.85 -26.02 11.07
N SER A 322 6.87 -25.57 11.81
CA SER A 322 6.72 -24.80 13.05
C SER A 322 5.90 -23.51 12.86
N LEU A 323 5.88 -22.93 11.66
CA LEU A 323 5.13 -21.72 11.32
C LEU A 323 3.64 -21.97 11.06
N LEU A 324 3.22 -23.23 10.94
CA LEU A 324 1.80 -23.60 10.82
C LEU A 324 1.03 -23.57 12.14
N LYS A 325 1.73 -23.42 13.27
CA LYS A 325 1.09 -23.42 14.59
C LYS A 325 0.29 -22.13 14.78
N LEU A 326 -1.03 -22.26 14.97
CA LEU A 326 -1.93 -21.17 15.30
C LEU A 326 -2.10 -21.02 16.82
N SER A 327 -2.41 -19.80 17.27
CA SER A 327 -2.87 -19.55 18.65
C SER A 327 -4.29 -20.09 18.87
N LYS A 328 -4.76 -20.07 20.12
CA LYS A 328 -6.16 -20.40 20.46
C LYS A 328 -7.18 -19.55 19.68
N ASN A 329 -6.79 -18.35 19.28
CA ASN A 329 -7.61 -17.41 18.52
C ASN A 329 -7.37 -17.50 16.99
N GLY A 330 -6.72 -18.56 16.50
CA GLY A 330 -6.49 -18.77 15.07
C GLY A 330 -5.49 -17.81 14.42
N VAL A 331 -4.57 -17.24 15.20
CA VAL A 331 -3.56 -16.26 14.74
C VAL A 331 -2.19 -16.95 14.55
N PRO A 332 -1.48 -16.74 13.42
CA PRO A 332 -0.15 -17.30 13.20
C PRO A 332 0.94 -16.50 13.93
N VAL A 333 0.99 -16.64 15.26
CA VAL A 333 1.82 -15.83 16.16
C VAL A 333 3.30 -15.82 15.77
N ARG A 334 3.87 -16.97 15.37
CA ARG A 334 5.29 -17.05 14.97
C ARG A 334 5.59 -16.24 13.71
N CYS A 335 4.69 -16.28 12.73
CA CYS A 335 4.81 -15.50 11.51
C CYS A 335 4.75 -13.99 11.79
N ILE A 336 3.83 -13.57 12.66
CA ILE A 336 3.70 -12.17 13.07
C ILE A 336 4.95 -11.73 13.84
N ALA A 337 5.44 -12.55 14.77
CA ALA A 337 6.65 -12.26 15.55
C ALA A 337 7.89 -12.10 14.67
N ILE A 338 8.07 -12.94 13.65
CA ILE A 338 9.16 -12.79 12.66
C ILE A 338 9.02 -11.44 11.93
N THR A 339 7.82 -11.10 11.49
CA THR A 339 7.55 -9.84 10.80
C THR A 339 7.86 -8.65 11.70
N ILE A 340 7.43 -8.66 12.95
CA ILE A 340 7.75 -7.62 13.96
C ILE A 340 9.26 -7.52 14.18
N GLY A 341 9.96 -8.66 14.30
CA GLY A 341 11.42 -8.67 14.45
C GLY A 341 12.12 -7.99 13.27
N CYS A 342 11.66 -8.26 12.04
CA CYS A 342 12.18 -7.58 10.84
C CYS A 342 11.85 -6.08 10.82
N LEU A 343 10.66 -5.67 11.28
CA LEU A 343 10.29 -4.26 11.38
C LEU A 343 11.16 -3.51 12.39
N ILE A 344 11.38 -4.08 13.58
CA ILE A 344 12.25 -3.49 14.61
C ILE A 344 13.69 -3.42 14.09
N ALA A 345 14.22 -4.53 13.55
CA ALA A 345 15.57 -4.56 13.00
C ALA A 345 15.73 -3.56 11.84
N GLY A 346 14.77 -3.50 10.92
CA GLY A 346 14.78 -2.55 9.81
C GLY A 346 14.66 -1.09 10.27
N SER A 347 13.90 -0.82 11.33
CA SER A 347 13.78 0.53 11.89
C SER A 347 15.10 1.07 12.46
N SER A 348 16.07 0.19 12.76
CA SER A 348 17.42 0.60 13.16
C SER A 348 18.18 1.33 12.04
N LEU A 349 17.77 1.17 10.76
CA LEU A 349 18.31 1.92 9.63
C LEU A 349 18.16 3.44 9.81
N ASN A 350 17.15 3.91 10.56
CA ASN A 350 16.97 5.31 10.87
C ASN A 350 18.14 5.93 11.67
N TYR A 351 18.97 5.10 12.34
CA TYR A 351 20.16 5.54 13.07
C TYR A 351 21.43 5.50 12.23
N LEU A 352 21.47 4.60 11.26
CA LEU A 352 22.63 4.41 10.41
C LEU A 352 22.67 5.44 9.27
N ILE A 353 21.51 5.98 8.89
CA ILE A 353 21.37 6.94 7.79
C ILE A 353 21.03 8.33 8.39
N PRO A 354 21.89 9.34 8.20
CA PRO A 354 21.73 10.67 8.83
C PRO A 354 20.48 11.46 8.43
N ASN A 355 19.76 11.06 7.38
CA ASN A 355 18.59 11.78 6.85
C ASN A 355 17.33 10.88 6.87
N PRO A 356 16.49 10.94 7.91
CA PRO A 356 15.28 10.13 8.03
C PRO A 356 14.29 10.29 6.86
N LYS A 357 14.21 11.48 6.24
CA LYS A 357 13.35 11.71 5.06
C LYS A 357 13.89 10.97 3.83
N ALA A 358 15.21 10.88 3.69
CA ALA A 358 15.83 10.03 2.66
C ALA A 358 15.64 8.55 2.98
N VAL A 359 15.70 8.14 4.26
CA VAL A 359 15.39 6.76 4.69
C VAL A 359 13.98 6.38 4.27
N PHE A 360 13.01 7.26 4.48
CA PHE A 360 11.64 7.02 4.02
C PHE A 360 11.62 6.68 2.53
N VAL A 361 12.16 7.55 1.65
CA VAL A 361 12.15 7.31 0.20
C VAL A 361 12.89 6.02 -0.17
N TYR A 362 14.05 5.75 0.43
CA TYR A 362 14.84 4.56 0.12
C TYR A 362 14.13 3.27 0.51
N VAL A 363 13.64 3.18 1.74
CA VAL A 363 12.98 1.99 2.27
C VAL A 363 11.61 1.81 1.61
N TYR A 364 10.87 2.91 1.44
CA TYR A 364 9.54 2.86 0.84
C TYR A 364 9.62 2.44 -0.62
N SER A 365 10.57 2.99 -1.37
CA SER A 365 10.78 2.62 -2.78
C SER A 365 11.31 1.19 -2.93
N ALA A 366 11.93 0.59 -1.90
CA ALA A 366 12.42 -0.79 -1.97
C ALA A 366 11.26 -1.79 -2.04
N SER A 367 10.10 -1.40 -1.53
CA SER A 367 8.87 -2.18 -1.62
C SER A 367 8.31 -2.30 -3.04
N VAL A 368 8.68 -1.41 -3.97
CA VAL A 368 7.96 -1.24 -5.25
C VAL A 368 8.09 -2.47 -6.13
N LEU A 369 9.30 -2.88 -6.48
CA LEU A 369 9.49 -4.06 -7.35
C LEU A 369 8.91 -5.34 -6.71
N PRO A 370 9.23 -5.69 -5.45
CA PRO A 370 8.61 -6.84 -4.78
C PRO A 370 7.08 -6.77 -4.67
N GLY A 371 6.52 -5.59 -4.40
CA GLY A 371 5.08 -5.35 -4.31
C GLY A 371 4.37 -5.39 -5.67
N MET A 372 5.08 -5.08 -6.76
CA MET A 372 4.55 -5.20 -8.12
C MET A 372 4.51 -6.65 -8.63
N VAL A 373 5.30 -7.58 -8.06
CA VAL A 373 5.27 -9.00 -8.44
C VAL A 373 3.84 -9.59 -8.39
N PRO A 374 3.08 -9.42 -7.28
CA PRO A 374 1.65 -9.72 -7.25
C PRO A 374 0.85 -9.21 -8.45
N TRP A 375 1.06 -7.97 -8.86
CA TRP A 375 0.30 -7.34 -9.93
C TRP A 375 0.67 -7.90 -11.30
N PHE A 376 1.97 -8.13 -11.56
CA PHE A 376 2.41 -8.88 -12.75
C PHE A 376 1.75 -10.26 -12.79
N VAL A 377 1.79 -11.00 -11.69
CA VAL A 377 1.21 -12.34 -11.58
C VAL A 377 -0.29 -12.31 -11.78
N ILE A 378 -1.03 -11.36 -11.19
CA ILE A 378 -2.48 -11.20 -11.40
C ILE A 378 -2.82 -11.04 -12.89
N LEU A 379 -2.12 -10.14 -13.59
CA LEU A 379 -2.41 -9.83 -14.99
C LEU A 379 -2.14 -11.03 -15.90
N VAL A 380 -1.05 -11.77 -15.68
CA VAL A 380 -0.72 -12.95 -16.48
C VAL A 380 -1.58 -14.15 -16.10
N SER A 381 -1.84 -14.36 -14.80
CA SER A 381 -2.77 -15.40 -14.33
C SER A 381 -4.15 -15.21 -14.92
N GLN A 382 -4.64 -13.97 -15.09
CA GLN A 382 -5.94 -13.73 -15.71
C GLN A 382 -5.99 -14.18 -17.18
N LEU A 383 -4.91 -13.97 -17.95
CA LEU A 383 -4.83 -14.44 -19.34
C LEU A 383 -5.01 -15.97 -19.41
N ASN A 384 -4.39 -16.70 -18.49
CA ASN A 384 -4.54 -18.16 -18.40
C ASN A 384 -5.88 -18.58 -17.79
N PHE A 385 -6.38 -17.87 -16.77
CA PHE A 385 -7.67 -18.10 -16.14
C PHE A 385 -8.79 -18.10 -17.17
N ARG A 386 -8.80 -17.11 -18.06
CA ARG A 386 -9.85 -17.01 -19.09
C ARG A 386 -9.85 -18.15 -20.08
N LYS A 387 -8.68 -18.66 -20.47
CA LYS A 387 -8.55 -19.86 -21.32
C LYS A 387 -9.11 -21.11 -20.67
N HIS A 388 -8.97 -21.24 -19.34
CA HIS A 388 -9.46 -22.41 -18.60
C HIS A 388 -10.96 -22.32 -18.27
N HIS A 389 -11.59 -21.15 -18.38
CA HIS A 389 -12.97 -20.89 -17.93
C HIS A 389 -13.84 -20.28 -19.03
N GLU A 390 -13.57 -20.57 -20.31
CA GLU A 390 -14.28 -19.96 -21.44
C GLU A 390 -15.81 -20.10 -21.33
N GLU A 391 -16.30 -21.30 -20.99
CA GLU A 391 -17.73 -21.56 -20.81
C GLU A 391 -18.32 -20.80 -19.62
N ALA A 392 -17.67 -20.88 -18.46
CA ALA A 392 -18.14 -20.19 -17.26
C ALA A 392 -18.10 -18.65 -17.44
N LEU A 393 -17.19 -18.15 -18.27
CA LEU A 393 -17.10 -16.73 -18.61
C LEU A 393 -18.24 -16.24 -19.49
N LYS A 394 -18.97 -17.10 -20.21
CA LYS A 394 -20.14 -16.66 -20.99
C LYS A 394 -21.20 -16.02 -20.09
N GLN A 395 -21.42 -16.57 -18.90
CA GLN A 395 -22.42 -16.08 -17.93
C GLN A 395 -21.83 -15.14 -16.86
N HIS A 396 -20.53 -14.83 -16.93
CA HIS A 396 -19.84 -14.09 -15.88
C HIS A 396 -20.25 -12.61 -15.84
N ARG A 397 -20.76 -12.16 -14.69
CA ARG A 397 -21.33 -10.81 -14.51
C ARG A 397 -20.30 -9.75 -14.11
N PHE A 398 -19.05 -10.15 -13.83
CA PHE A 398 -18.00 -9.25 -13.34
C PHE A 398 -16.72 -9.37 -14.19
N LYS A 399 -16.77 -8.93 -15.45
CA LYS A 399 -15.64 -9.08 -16.38
C LYS A 399 -14.65 -7.92 -16.32
N SER A 400 -13.37 -8.17 -16.59
CA SER A 400 -12.41 -7.11 -16.92
C SER A 400 -12.79 -6.36 -18.19
N ILE A 401 -12.49 -5.07 -18.19
CA ILE A 401 -12.78 -4.11 -19.27
C ILE A 401 -11.66 -4.20 -20.31
N LEU A 402 -11.99 -4.19 -21.61
CA LEU A 402 -11.01 -4.20 -22.72
C LEU A 402 -9.95 -5.32 -22.67
N PHE A 403 -10.31 -6.48 -22.12
CA PHE A 403 -9.46 -7.66 -22.16
C PHE A 403 -9.24 -8.15 -23.61
N PRO A 404 -8.04 -8.62 -24.00
CA PRO A 404 -6.81 -8.72 -23.21
C PRO A 404 -5.89 -7.48 -23.30
N TYR A 405 -6.23 -6.50 -24.14
CA TYR A 405 -5.38 -5.33 -24.42
C TYR A 405 -5.01 -4.55 -23.15
N ILE A 406 -5.95 -4.42 -22.22
CA ILE A 406 -5.70 -3.69 -20.97
C ILE A 406 -4.63 -4.36 -20.11
N ASN A 407 -4.51 -5.70 -20.15
CA ASN A 407 -3.51 -6.42 -19.38
C ASN A 407 -2.12 -6.09 -19.92
N TYR A 408 -1.94 -6.15 -21.24
CA TYR A 408 -0.67 -5.81 -21.88
C TYR A 408 -0.30 -4.34 -21.66
N LEU A 409 -1.25 -3.42 -21.79
CA LEU A 409 -1.01 -2.00 -21.51
C LEU A 409 -0.59 -1.77 -20.06
N THR A 410 -1.25 -2.46 -19.11
CA THR A 410 -0.91 -2.37 -17.69
C THR A 410 0.47 -2.96 -17.40
N LEU A 411 0.83 -4.08 -18.01
CA LEU A 411 2.18 -4.66 -17.90
C LEU A 411 3.25 -3.68 -18.41
N ILE A 412 3.01 -3.02 -19.55
CA ILE A 412 3.91 -2.00 -20.09
C ILE A 412 4.04 -0.82 -19.12
N PHE A 413 2.94 -0.34 -18.55
CA PHE A 413 2.95 0.72 -17.55
C PHE A 413 3.79 0.33 -16.32
N LEU A 414 3.61 -0.87 -15.79
CA LEU A 414 4.40 -1.38 -14.68
C LEU A 414 5.90 -1.44 -15.02
N CYS A 415 6.27 -1.91 -16.21
CA CYS A 415 7.65 -1.88 -16.68
C CYS A 415 8.19 -0.44 -16.79
N CYS A 416 7.39 0.51 -17.28
CA CYS A 416 7.76 1.92 -17.36
C CYS A 416 8.10 2.52 -15.98
N VAL A 417 7.32 2.17 -14.95
CA VAL A 417 7.60 2.57 -13.56
C VAL A 417 8.97 2.06 -13.10
N LEU A 418 9.30 0.79 -13.38
CA LEU A 418 10.60 0.22 -13.03
C LEU A 418 11.76 0.88 -13.77
N VAL A 419 11.57 1.25 -15.04
CA VAL A 419 12.55 2.04 -15.81
C VAL A 419 12.74 3.42 -15.18
N GLY A 420 11.65 4.08 -14.79
CA GLY A 420 11.68 5.33 -14.03
C GLY A 420 12.51 5.20 -12.76
N MET A 421 12.30 4.13 -12.01
CA MET A 421 13.06 3.83 -10.79
C MET A 421 14.56 3.61 -11.05
N ALA A 422 14.89 2.95 -12.15
CA ALA A 422 16.29 2.65 -12.52
C ALA A 422 17.08 3.92 -12.89
N ILE A 423 16.38 4.92 -13.46
CA ILE A 423 16.97 6.20 -13.88
C ILE A 423 17.03 7.19 -12.71
N ASN A 424 16.08 7.14 -11.78
CA ASN A 424 16.02 8.05 -10.65
C ASN A 424 17.09 7.70 -9.58
N PRO A 425 18.06 8.59 -9.28
CA PRO A 425 19.07 8.36 -8.26
C PRO A 425 18.49 8.02 -6.87
N ASP A 426 17.34 8.59 -6.52
CA ASP A 426 16.72 8.43 -5.21
C ASP A 426 16.04 7.06 -5.03
N THR A 427 15.75 6.35 -6.13
CA THR A 427 15.05 5.05 -6.08
C THR A 427 15.83 3.89 -6.70
N ARG A 428 16.93 4.18 -7.41
CA ARG A 428 17.73 3.16 -8.10
C ARG A 428 18.31 2.14 -7.13
N PHE A 429 18.84 2.60 -6.00
CA PHE A 429 19.37 1.70 -4.97
C PHE A 429 18.26 0.80 -4.41
N SER A 430 17.09 1.37 -4.14
CA SER A 430 15.91 0.65 -3.68
C SER A 430 15.45 -0.45 -4.65
N LEU A 431 15.49 -0.16 -5.96
CA LEU A 431 15.19 -1.14 -7.00
C LEU A 431 16.17 -2.32 -6.97
N ILE A 432 17.46 -2.04 -6.78
CA ILE A 432 18.51 -3.08 -6.66
C ILE A 432 18.25 -3.94 -5.42
N VAL A 433 17.93 -3.35 -4.27
CA VAL A 433 17.64 -4.08 -3.04
C VAL A 433 16.43 -4.99 -3.22
N GLY A 434 15.33 -4.47 -3.77
CA GLY A 434 14.14 -5.28 -4.05
C GLY A 434 14.41 -6.41 -5.05
N GLY A 435 15.20 -6.13 -6.10
CA GLY A 435 15.61 -7.12 -7.09
C GLY A 435 16.52 -8.20 -6.50
N ALA A 436 17.50 -7.81 -5.69
CA ALA A 436 18.38 -8.72 -4.98
C ALA A 436 17.60 -9.65 -4.04
N PHE A 437 16.62 -9.12 -3.30
CA PHE A 437 15.75 -9.95 -2.48
C PHE A 437 14.98 -10.98 -3.31
N LEU A 438 14.34 -10.56 -4.40
CA LEU A 438 13.61 -11.46 -5.30
C LEU A 438 14.53 -12.53 -5.90
N LEU A 439 15.76 -12.17 -6.28
CA LEU A 439 16.77 -13.12 -6.77
C LEU A 439 17.14 -14.13 -5.68
N ILE A 440 17.42 -13.68 -4.46
CA ILE A 440 17.76 -14.56 -3.32
C ILE A 440 16.64 -15.58 -3.06
N VAL A 441 15.40 -15.13 -2.92
CA VAL A 441 14.29 -16.06 -2.65
C VAL A 441 14.08 -17.02 -3.82
N SER A 442 14.28 -16.55 -5.06
CA SER A 442 14.19 -17.39 -6.26
C SER A 442 15.28 -18.47 -6.27
N SER A 443 16.52 -18.10 -5.96
CA SER A 443 17.64 -19.05 -5.83
C SER A 443 17.35 -20.09 -4.75
N ILE A 444 16.84 -19.69 -3.59
CA ILE A 444 16.45 -20.61 -2.50
C ILE A 444 15.40 -21.62 -2.99
N TYR A 445 14.39 -21.17 -3.74
CA TYR A 445 13.35 -22.05 -4.28
C TYR A 445 13.94 -23.13 -5.21
N TRP A 446 14.78 -22.72 -6.17
CA TRP A 446 15.37 -23.64 -7.13
C TRP A 446 16.37 -24.60 -6.47
N LEU A 447 17.18 -24.13 -5.52
CA LEU A 447 18.08 -24.98 -4.73
C LEU A 447 17.30 -26.03 -3.95
N ASN A 448 16.24 -25.65 -3.23
CA ASN A 448 15.40 -26.59 -2.48
C ASN A 448 14.74 -27.63 -3.38
N LYS A 449 14.31 -27.23 -4.58
CA LYS A 449 13.74 -28.15 -5.56
C LYS A 449 14.78 -29.18 -6.04
N LEU A 450 16.01 -28.74 -6.31
CA LEU A 450 17.12 -29.62 -6.69
C LEU A 450 17.47 -30.63 -5.58
N PHE A 451 17.54 -30.18 -4.33
CA PHE A 451 17.82 -31.07 -3.18
C PHE A 451 16.68 -32.06 -2.91
N SER A 452 15.42 -31.66 -3.10
CA SER A 452 14.27 -32.56 -2.94
C SER A 452 14.23 -33.63 -4.04
N GLN A 453 14.61 -33.31 -5.27
CA GLN A 453 14.68 -34.29 -6.36
C GLN A 453 15.81 -35.31 -6.16
N LYS A 454 16.95 -34.89 -5.60
CA LYS A 454 18.07 -35.79 -5.25
C LYS A 454 17.77 -36.73 -4.09
N LYS A 455 16.79 -36.44 -3.23
CA LYS A 455 16.35 -37.33 -2.14
C LYS A 455 15.30 -38.35 -2.56
N SER A 456 14.69 -38.18 -3.74
CA SER A 456 13.67 -39.09 -4.30
C SER A 456 14.23 -40.06 -5.35
N ILE A 457 15.53 -39.96 -5.64
CA ILE A 457 16.34 -40.92 -6.40
C ILE A 457 17.22 -41.64 -5.38
#